data_AF-T0R7C6-F1
#
_entry.id   AF-T0R7C6-F1
#
_cell.length_a   1.000
_cell.length_b   1.000
_cell.length_c   1.000
_cell.angle_alpha   90.00
_cell.angle_beta   90.00
_cell.angle_gamma   90.00
#
_symmetry.space_group_name_H-M   'P 1'
#
loop_
_entity.id
_entity.type
_entity.pdbx_description
1 polymer ?
#
loop_
_entity_poly.entity_id
_entity_poly.type
_entity_poly.pdbx_seq_one_letter_code
_entity_poly.pdbx_strand_id
1 'polypeptide(L)'
;MEYLTKMFIVMALAYSSLAMSTDSNMAVNNSFIFELINSHHLEVVSKSKKQWLNQMAHYRIFYVEGENLKNSCETMPKVYYANSFEQNSVETSIVATLQKIIFDHTIPAIEKYSRALDLNENEYFNMVENLIRRSCSSNLSVISHRRIKKKFIDFRKNNSYVLPSLEGNPLYTPKVVLKQSREEKIAKELYYTVGLFEMACSWGQRVEALRGLMPLIQNPSIAAFIIRQMSGLKIADDANFNSRFLTESQDTTRVHCDGLICREKSSAKFKEDFVKSIGHQSILSDLKSNYCHSISKIKKDDEFEVDQKITKIIQKYSGFEGSRMLGQFIALLTKIPDFNVWTDDAKLLDEYMKFGLDHFWDGWAMRTVKHLENNLMYEEPLELEVVDHNLFLDPEDFKPRIELDLNSGEFDKSVAMKGKITFNFDINILDLDLAWIYHGYREINHEDKEALEKLDNLIKQYVIKDFKLIKKEFESYIIDGDLVDLLVNEIKDQILFFRNMNLKMERKLVSIPVNVNVSPFALIYLKNKRVMDEANQKEIARDEQFEAAKRIDSMALEPNK
;
A
#
# COMPACT_ATOMS: atom_id res chain seq x y z
N MET A 1 -21.68 -15.78 -12.88
CA MET A 1 -21.29 -14.45 -13.40
C MET A 1 -22.23 -13.33 -12.95
N GLU A 2 -23.56 -13.51 -12.92
CA GLU A 2 -24.48 -12.45 -12.44
C GLU A 2 -24.30 -11.99 -10.98
N TYR A 3 -23.79 -12.85 -10.09
CA TYR A 3 -23.53 -12.49 -8.69
C TYR A 3 -22.31 -11.57 -8.52
N LEU A 4 -21.29 -11.69 -9.38
CA LEU A 4 -20.11 -10.82 -9.37
C LEU A 4 -20.43 -9.43 -9.93
N THR A 5 -21.32 -9.37 -10.93
CA THR A 5 -21.81 -8.09 -11.48
C THR A 5 -22.69 -7.35 -10.48
N LYS A 6 -23.54 -8.05 -9.72
CA LYS A 6 -24.34 -7.44 -8.64
C LYS A 6 -23.49 -6.98 -7.46
N MET A 7 -22.42 -7.70 -7.11
CA MET A 7 -21.48 -7.27 -6.06
C MET A 7 -20.65 -6.03 -6.48
N PHE A 8 -20.27 -5.94 -7.76
CA PHE A 8 -19.61 -4.74 -8.31
C PHE A 8 -20.55 -3.55 -8.44
N ILE A 9 -21.83 -3.75 -8.76
CA ILE A 9 -22.82 -2.67 -8.80
C ILE A 9 -23.15 -2.17 -7.38
N VAL A 10 -23.20 -3.06 -6.37
CA VAL A 10 -23.38 -2.65 -4.96
C VAL A 10 -22.14 -1.95 -4.41
N MET A 11 -20.92 -2.37 -4.77
CA MET A 11 -19.69 -1.64 -4.42
C MET A 11 -19.55 -0.33 -5.20
N ALA A 12 -19.93 -0.27 -6.47
CA ALA A 12 -19.92 0.97 -7.26
C ALA A 12 -21.00 1.96 -6.77
N LEU A 13 -22.16 1.48 -6.34
CA LEU A 13 -23.20 2.31 -5.71
C LEU A 13 -22.82 2.73 -4.29
N ALA A 14 -22.08 1.91 -3.53
CA ALA A 14 -21.52 2.32 -2.24
C ALA A 14 -20.41 3.39 -2.39
N TYR A 15 -19.63 3.36 -3.48
CA TYR A 15 -18.63 4.39 -3.77
C TYR A 15 -19.23 5.64 -4.44
N SER A 16 -20.33 5.53 -5.18
CA SER A 16 -21.01 6.69 -5.78
C SER A 16 -22.08 7.33 -4.88
N SER A 17 -22.43 6.72 -3.75
CA SER A 17 -23.29 7.31 -2.71
C SER A 17 -22.52 7.88 -1.51
N LEU A 18 -21.19 7.75 -1.48
CA LEU A 18 -20.31 8.66 -0.75
C LEU A 18 -20.04 9.93 -1.59
N ALA A 19 -21.12 10.51 -2.13
CA ALA A 19 -21.24 11.96 -2.11
C ALA A 19 -21.44 12.35 -0.64
N MET A 20 -20.36 12.22 0.13
CA MET A 20 -20.26 12.76 1.48
C MET A 20 -20.66 14.22 1.37
N SER A 21 -21.73 14.57 2.08
CA SER A 21 -22.32 15.91 2.04
C SER A 21 -21.24 16.97 2.20
N THR A 22 -21.43 18.12 1.56
CA THR A 22 -20.51 19.26 1.67
C THR A 22 -20.19 19.65 3.12
N ASP A 23 -21.06 19.30 4.08
CA ASP A 23 -20.84 19.48 5.52
C ASP A 23 -19.84 18.49 6.11
N SER A 24 -19.84 17.23 5.65
CA SER A 24 -18.84 16.22 6.07
C SER A 24 -17.45 16.48 5.51
N ASN A 25 -17.32 17.13 4.34
CA ASN A 25 -16.03 17.62 3.84
C ASN A 25 -15.48 18.81 4.65
N MET A 26 -16.34 19.63 5.26
CA MET A 26 -15.89 20.68 6.18
C MET A 26 -15.49 20.11 7.54
N ALA A 27 -16.20 19.10 8.05
CA ALA A 27 -15.86 18.44 9.31
C ALA A 27 -14.56 17.62 9.22
N VAL A 28 -14.32 16.90 8.11
CA VAL A 28 -13.09 16.12 7.91
C VAL A 28 -11.89 17.04 7.67
N ASN A 29 -12.02 18.08 6.85
CA ASN A 29 -10.91 19.03 6.59
C ASN A 29 -10.57 19.93 7.79
N ASN A 30 -11.52 20.16 8.71
CA ASN A 30 -11.27 20.89 9.97
C ASN A 30 -10.98 19.96 11.16
N SER A 31 -10.87 18.64 10.96
CA SER A 31 -10.50 17.74 12.04
C SER A 31 -9.01 17.89 12.36
N PHE A 32 -8.68 17.97 13.65
CA PHE A 32 -7.31 17.96 14.15
C PHE A 32 -6.51 16.76 13.58
N ILE A 33 -7.17 15.62 13.40
CA ILE A 33 -6.60 14.40 12.81
C ILE A 33 -6.16 14.65 11.36
N PHE A 34 -7.02 15.25 10.53
CA PHE A 34 -6.69 15.53 9.13
C PHE A 34 -5.56 16.56 9.01
N GLU A 35 -5.56 17.58 9.86
CA GLU A 35 -4.45 18.55 9.93
C GLU A 35 -3.13 17.87 10.32
N LEU A 36 -3.16 16.92 11.24
CA LEU A 36 -1.98 16.15 11.65
C LEU A 36 -1.47 15.20 10.55
N ILE A 37 -2.39 14.54 9.84
CA ILE A 37 -2.06 13.69 8.68
C ILE A 37 -1.45 14.54 7.57
N ASN A 38 -2.07 15.69 7.26
CA ASN A 38 -1.64 16.56 6.18
C ASN A 38 -0.30 17.25 6.49
N SER A 39 -0.09 17.71 7.72
CA SER A 39 1.20 18.27 8.15
C SER A 39 2.33 17.23 8.08
N HIS A 40 2.07 15.99 8.50
CA HIS A 40 3.01 14.89 8.33
C HIS A 40 3.33 14.60 6.86
N HIS A 41 2.30 14.56 6.01
CA HIS A 41 2.46 14.37 4.57
C HIS A 41 3.34 15.49 3.96
N LEU A 42 3.02 16.76 4.26
CA LEU A 42 3.78 17.92 3.80
C LEU A 42 5.23 17.91 4.32
N GLU A 43 5.46 17.43 5.54
CA GLU A 43 6.80 17.29 6.10
C GLU A 43 7.59 16.17 5.38
N VAL A 44 6.99 15.01 5.14
CA VAL A 44 7.62 13.91 4.37
C VAL A 44 7.95 14.37 2.95
N VAL A 45 7.03 15.11 2.31
CA VAL A 45 7.25 15.69 0.97
C VAL A 45 8.36 16.74 1.00
N SER A 46 8.38 17.65 1.98
CA SER A 46 9.40 18.71 2.06
C SER A 46 10.80 18.19 2.39
N LYS A 47 10.92 17.11 3.17
CA LYS A 47 12.19 16.42 3.45
C LYS A 47 12.64 15.51 2.31
N SER A 48 11.73 15.12 1.42
CA SER A 48 12.05 14.28 0.27
C SER A 48 12.81 15.07 -0.78
N LYS A 49 13.93 14.49 -1.28
CA LYS A 49 14.67 15.11 -2.38
C LYS A 49 13.74 15.31 -3.58
N LYS A 50 13.74 16.51 -4.17
CA LYS A 50 12.93 16.89 -5.35
C LYS A 50 12.99 15.85 -6.49
N GLN A 51 14.15 15.21 -6.65
CA GLN A 51 14.36 14.12 -7.61
C GLN A 51 13.35 12.95 -7.44
N TRP A 52 13.13 12.48 -6.20
CA TRP A 52 12.23 11.35 -5.92
C TRP A 52 10.77 11.72 -6.17
N LEU A 53 10.36 12.91 -5.76
CA LEU A 53 9.02 13.45 -6.02
C LEU A 53 8.75 13.57 -7.52
N ASN A 54 9.75 14.04 -8.29
CA ASN A 54 9.66 14.14 -9.74
C ASN A 54 9.56 12.76 -10.40
N GLN A 55 10.31 11.77 -9.92
CA GLN A 55 10.25 10.41 -10.43
C GLN A 55 8.88 9.76 -10.18
N MET A 56 8.33 9.88 -8.97
CA MET A 56 7.00 9.35 -8.63
C MET A 56 5.89 10.02 -9.44
N ALA A 57 5.99 11.33 -9.62
CA ALA A 57 5.03 12.02 -10.45
C ALA A 57 5.13 11.64 -11.93
N HIS A 58 6.34 11.42 -12.45
CA HIS A 58 6.54 10.93 -13.81
C HIS A 58 5.87 9.57 -14.00
N TYR A 59 6.03 8.66 -13.03
CA TYR A 59 5.35 7.37 -13.01
C TYR A 59 3.83 7.50 -12.96
N ARG A 60 3.30 8.38 -12.10
CA ARG A 60 1.84 8.65 -12.08
C ARG A 60 1.34 9.18 -13.42
N ILE A 61 2.03 10.15 -14.01
CA ILE A 61 1.67 10.72 -15.32
C ILE A 61 1.65 9.63 -16.39
N PHE A 62 2.64 8.71 -16.39
CA PHE A 62 2.70 7.62 -17.35
C PHE A 62 1.41 6.77 -17.37
N TYR A 63 0.86 6.43 -16.20
CA TYR A 63 -0.41 5.70 -16.11
C TYR A 63 -1.63 6.55 -16.44
N VAL A 64 -1.66 7.80 -15.99
CA VAL A 64 -2.76 8.74 -16.30
C VAL A 64 -2.85 9.02 -17.81
N GLU A 65 -1.72 9.15 -18.51
CA GLU A 65 -1.68 9.27 -19.97
C GLU A 65 -2.30 8.03 -20.65
N GLY A 66 -2.01 6.83 -20.14
CA GLY A 66 -2.59 5.59 -20.64
C GLY A 66 -4.09 5.47 -20.39
N GLU A 67 -4.55 5.83 -19.19
CA GLU A 67 -5.97 5.85 -18.84
C GLU A 67 -6.74 6.85 -19.71
N ASN A 68 -6.21 8.06 -19.88
CA ASN A 68 -6.78 9.08 -20.76
C ASN A 68 -6.85 8.61 -22.22
N LEU A 69 -5.82 7.92 -22.71
CA LEU A 69 -5.84 7.34 -24.06
C LEU A 69 -6.96 6.30 -24.18
N LYS A 70 -7.04 5.36 -23.23
CA LYS A 70 -8.07 4.32 -23.20
C LYS A 70 -9.48 4.92 -23.20
N ASN A 71 -9.74 5.88 -22.30
CA ASN A 71 -11.03 6.54 -22.17
C ASN A 71 -11.39 7.35 -23.42
N SER A 72 -10.39 7.95 -24.08
CA SER A 72 -10.63 8.71 -25.32
C SER A 72 -11.05 7.82 -26.50
N CYS A 73 -10.76 6.51 -26.48
CA CYS A 73 -11.03 5.63 -27.61
C CYS A 73 -12.52 5.48 -27.96
N GLU A 74 -13.43 5.76 -27.04
CA GLU A 74 -14.88 5.72 -27.29
C GLU A 74 -15.36 6.89 -28.16
N THR A 75 -14.67 8.03 -28.10
CA THR A 75 -15.07 9.28 -28.76
C THR A 75 -14.18 9.66 -29.95
N MET A 76 -13.08 8.94 -30.17
CA MET A 76 -12.12 9.24 -31.23
C MET A 76 -12.68 8.95 -32.63
N PRO A 77 -12.49 9.88 -33.60
CA PRO A 77 -12.96 9.70 -34.96
C PRO A 77 -12.23 8.53 -35.64
N LYS A 78 -12.90 7.90 -36.62
CA LYS A 78 -12.26 6.88 -37.47
C LYS A 78 -11.12 7.49 -38.28
N VAL A 79 -10.09 6.70 -38.52
CA VAL A 79 -8.90 7.08 -39.26
C VAL A 79 -9.03 6.61 -40.71
N TYR A 80 -8.75 7.49 -41.66
CA TYR A 80 -8.74 7.18 -43.09
C TYR A 80 -7.44 7.70 -43.71
N TYR A 81 -6.69 6.82 -44.37
CA TYR A 81 -5.51 7.18 -45.16
C TYR A 81 -5.86 7.19 -46.65
N ALA A 82 -5.03 7.82 -47.49
CA ALA A 82 -5.33 7.88 -48.92
C ALA A 82 -5.24 6.49 -49.57
N ASN A 83 -4.41 5.61 -49.03
CA ASN A 83 -4.26 4.22 -49.46
C ASN A 83 -3.78 3.32 -48.31
N SER A 84 -3.82 2.00 -48.53
CA SER A 84 -3.39 1.01 -47.54
C SER A 84 -1.88 1.02 -47.26
N PHE A 85 -1.06 1.51 -48.20
CA PHE A 85 0.38 1.60 -48.02
C PHE A 85 0.75 2.67 -46.99
N GLU A 86 0.10 3.83 -47.04
CA GLU A 86 0.23 4.90 -46.05
C GLU A 86 -0.19 4.44 -44.66
N GLN A 87 -1.33 3.74 -44.57
CA GLN A 87 -1.79 3.16 -43.31
C GLN A 87 -0.75 2.20 -42.73
N ASN A 88 -0.24 1.28 -43.55
CA ASN A 88 0.77 0.30 -43.12
C ASN A 88 2.09 0.99 -42.74
N SER A 89 2.50 2.04 -43.47
CA SER A 89 3.69 2.84 -43.14
C SER A 89 3.56 3.48 -41.75
N VAL A 90 2.40 4.05 -41.41
CA VAL A 90 2.14 4.64 -40.09
C VAL A 90 2.15 3.57 -39.00
N GLU A 91 1.40 2.49 -39.18
CA GLU A 91 1.33 1.40 -38.19
C GLU A 91 2.70 0.74 -37.97
N THR A 92 3.44 0.49 -39.06
CA THR A 92 4.83 -0.02 -39.00
C THR A 92 5.75 0.97 -38.28
N SER A 93 5.59 2.28 -38.51
CA SER A 93 6.37 3.32 -37.84
C SER A 93 6.13 3.35 -36.32
N ILE A 94 4.90 3.09 -35.87
CA ILE A 94 4.57 3.01 -34.43
C ILE A 94 5.26 1.79 -33.80
N VAL A 95 5.13 0.61 -34.42
CA VAL A 95 5.76 -0.63 -33.92
C VAL A 95 7.29 -0.53 -33.97
N ALA A 96 7.85 0.07 -35.02
CA ALA A 96 9.28 0.30 -35.16
C ALA A 96 9.82 1.30 -34.13
N THR A 97 9.01 2.30 -33.75
CA THR A 97 9.35 3.22 -32.65
C THR A 97 9.37 2.47 -31.32
N LEU A 98 8.38 1.61 -31.04
CA LEU A 98 8.41 0.72 -29.88
C LEU A 98 9.66 -0.17 -29.88
N GLN A 99 9.97 -0.82 -31.00
CA GLN A 99 11.16 -1.67 -31.13
C GLN A 99 12.45 -0.90 -30.79
N LYS A 100 12.58 0.34 -31.30
CA LYS A 100 13.73 1.20 -31.01
C LYS A 100 13.83 1.56 -29.53
N ILE A 101 12.71 1.95 -28.91
CA ILE A 101 12.63 2.26 -27.48
C ILE A 101 13.04 1.04 -26.66
N ILE A 102 12.52 -0.16 -26.98
CA ILE A 102 12.90 -1.38 -26.27
C ILE A 102 14.41 -1.60 -26.37
N PHE A 103 15.03 -1.45 -27.54
CA PHE A 103 16.49 -1.60 -27.65
C PHE A 103 17.27 -0.54 -26.87
N ASP A 104 16.84 0.71 -26.89
CA ASP A 104 17.52 1.79 -26.19
C ASP A 104 17.48 1.63 -24.66
N HIS A 105 16.47 0.92 -24.13
CA HIS A 105 16.37 0.61 -22.70
C HIS A 105 16.95 -0.76 -22.32
N THR A 106 16.77 -1.79 -23.13
CA THR A 106 17.18 -3.17 -22.80
C THR A 106 18.67 -3.41 -22.98
N ILE A 107 19.28 -2.91 -24.06
CA ILE A 107 20.72 -3.12 -24.33
C ILE A 107 21.59 -2.62 -23.16
N PRO A 108 21.46 -1.34 -22.71
CA PRO A 108 22.25 -0.87 -21.58
C PRO A 108 21.81 -1.50 -20.24
N ALA A 109 20.54 -1.86 -20.07
CA ALA A 109 20.07 -2.53 -18.85
C ALA A 109 20.64 -3.94 -18.70
N ILE A 110 20.62 -4.75 -19.77
CA ILE A 110 21.23 -6.09 -19.81
C ILE A 110 22.70 -6.01 -19.40
N GLU A 111 23.42 -5.02 -19.91
CA GLU A 111 24.82 -4.79 -19.54
C GLU A 111 24.99 -4.47 -18.05
N LYS A 112 24.18 -3.55 -17.50
CA LYS A 112 24.22 -3.19 -16.07
C LYS A 112 23.87 -4.36 -15.16
N TYR A 113 22.81 -5.10 -15.48
CA TYR A 113 22.41 -6.28 -14.71
C TYR A 113 23.47 -7.37 -14.79
N SER A 114 24.08 -7.60 -15.95
CA SER A 114 25.16 -8.57 -16.11
C SER A 114 26.37 -8.22 -15.23
N ARG A 115 26.74 -6.93 -15.13
CA ARG A 115 27.77 -6.49 -14.18
C ARG A 115 27.37 -6.71 -12.74
N ALA A 116 26.10 -6.47 -12.40
CA ALA A 116 25.63 -6.62 -11.04
C ALA A 116 25.52 -8.10 -10.59
N LEU A 117 25.57 -9.04 -11.54
CA LEU A 117 25.70 -10.48 -11.32
C LEU A 117 27.14 -10.98 -11.54
N ASP A 118 28.11 -10.07 -11.63
CA ASP A 118 29.54 -10.36 -11.78
C ASP A 118 29.91 -11.23 -13.01
N LEU A 119 29.14 -11.15 -14.11
CA LEU A 119 29.50 -11.83 -15.35
C LEU A 119 30.82 -11.29 -15.91
N ASN A 120 31.75 -12.20 -16.19
CA ASN A 120 33.01 -11.85 -16.83
C ASN A 120 32.80 -11.45 -18.30
N GLU A 121 33.82 -10.85 -18.92
CA GLU A 121 33.69 -10.33 -20.30
C GLU A 121 33.35 -11.43 -21.32
N ASN A 122 33.95 -12.62 -21.18
CA ASN A 122 33.72 -13.73 -22.10
C ASN A 122 32.29 -14.28 -21.98
N GLU A 123 31.81 -14.47 -20.76
CA GLU A 123 30.43 -14.88 -20.46
C GLU A 123 29.43 -13.88 -21.04
N TYR A 124 29.68 -12.59 -20.81
CA TYR A 124 28.83 -11.52 -21.32
C TYR A 124 28.78 -11.51 -22.86
N PHE A 125 29.92 -11.55 -23.55
CA PHE A 125 29.93 -11.53 -25.01
C PHE A 125 29.35 -12.81 -25.63
N ASN A 126 29.58 -13.96 -25.00
CA ASN A 126 28.94 -15.23 -25.41
C ASN A 126 27.42 -15.17 -25.22
N MET A 127 26.94 -14.58 -24.13
CA MET A 127 25.50 -14.36 -23.90
C MET A 127 24.92 -13.44 -24.98
N VAL A 128 25.54 -12.29 -25.23
CA VAL A 128 25.09 -11.31 -26.24
C VAL A 128 25.08 -11.92 -27.65
N GLU A 129 26.12 -12.67 -28.02
CA GLU A 129 26.19 -13.30 -29.33
C GLU A 129 25.10 -14.36 -29.52
N ASN A 130 24.86 -15.18 -28.49
CA ASN A 130 23.79 -16.16 -28.51
C ASN A 130 22.40 -15.48 -28.55
N LEU A 131 22.23 -14.40 -27.81
CA LEU A 131 21.00 -13.62 -27.77
C LEU A 131 20.67 -13.06 -29.16
N ILE A 132 21.63 -12.41 -29.83
CA ILE A 132 21.44 -11.86 -31.18
C ILE A 132 21.17 -12.98 -32.19
N ARG A 133 21.99 -14.05 -32.19
CA ARG A 133 21.88 -15.14 -33.15
C ARG A 133 20.57 -15.92 -33.04
N ARG A 134 20.02 -16.07 -31.83
CA ARG A 134 18.80 -16.87 -31.60
C ARG A 134 17.51 -16.10 -31.80
N SER A 135 17.49 -14.82 -31.44
CA SER A 135 16.25 -14.04 -31.37
C SER A 135 16.05 -13.07 -32.53
N CYS A 136 17.13 -12.57 -33.13
CA CYS A 136 17.01 -11.47 -34.10
C CYS A 136 16.59 -11.93 -35.49
N SER A 137 15.53 -11.32 -36.00
CA SER A 137 15.09 -11.49 -37.39
C SER A 137 16.16 -10.97 -38.37
N SER A 138 16.31 -11.65 -39.51
CA SER A 138 17.13 -11.18 -40.64
C SER A 138 16.61 -9.87 -41.25
N ASN A 139 15.31 -9.62 -41.11
CA ASN A 139 14.61 -8.49 -41.74
C ASN A 139 14.46 -7.31 -40.77
N LEU A 140 15.47 -7.05 -39.94
CA LEU A 140 15.41 -5.97 -38.96
C LEU A 140 16.03 -4.68 -39.54
N SER A 141 15.21 -3.68 -39.90
CA SER A 141 15.72 -2.44 -40.52
C SER A 141 16.00 -1.30 -39.55
N VAL A 142 15.29 -1.23 -38.40
CA VAL A 142 15.45 -0.12 -37.43
C VAL A 142 16.89 0.01 -36.95
N ILE A 143 17.57 -1.10 -36.69
CA ILE A 143 18.97 -1.15 -36.28
C ILE A 143 19.65 -2.44 -36.76
N SER A 144 20.71 -2.35 -37.56
CA SER A 144 21.38 -3.57 -38.04
C SER A 144 21.98 -4.41 -36.91
N HIS A 145 22.08 -5.74 -37.09
CA HIS A 145 22.72 -6.64 -36.11
C HIS A 145 24.13 -6.18 -35.73
N ARG A 146 24.90 -5.66 -36.70
CA ARG A 146 26.22 -5.08 -36.47
C ARG A 146 26.17 -3.89 -35.51
N ARG A 147 25.17 -3.01 -35.63
CA ARG A 147 24.97 -1.87 -34.72
C ARG A 147 24.51 -2.32 -33.34
N ILE A 148 23.66 -3.34 -33.24
CA ILE A 148 23.29 -3.95 -31.95
C ILE A 148 24.53 -4.49 -31.23
N LYS A 149 25.34 -5.32 -31.89
CA LYS A 149 26.59 -5.88 -31.33
C LYS A 149 27.54 -4.76 -30.90
N LYS A 150 27.69 -3.71 -31.72
CA LYS A 150 28.49 -2.53 -31.37
C LYS A 150 27.96 -1.82 -30.11
N LYS A 151 26.65 -1.59 -30.00
CA LYS A 151 26.06 -0.94 -28.81
C LYS A 151 26.36 -1.72 -27.52
N PHE A 152 26.22 -3.06 -27.53
CA PHE A 152 26.58 -3.88 -26.36
C PHE A 152 28.06 -3.72 -25.97
N ILE A 153 28.98 -3.71 -26.95
CA ILE A 153 30.41 -3.47 -26.70
C ILE A 153 30.64 -2.07 -26.12
N ASP A 154 30.01 -1.05 -26.70
CA ASP A 154 30.18 0.35 -26.30
C ASP A 154 29.68 0.56 -24.86
N PHE A 155 28.52 0.01 -24.49
CA PHE A 155 28.02 0.05 -23.12
C PHE A 155 28.91 -0.77 -22.18
N ARG A 156 29.46 -1.92 -22.59
CA ARG A 156 30.41 -2.66 -21.75
C ARG A 156 31.65 -1.82 -21.38
N LYS A 157 32.04 -0.87 -22.22
CA LYS A 157 33.13 0.08 -21.90
C LYS A 157 32.66 1.24 -21.05
N ASN A 158 31.57 1.90 -21.45
CA ASN A 158 31.06 3.09 -20.77
C ASN A 158 29.54 3.04 -20.69
N ASN A 159 29.01 2.69 -19.50
CA ASN A 159 27.58 2.65 -19.26
C ASN A 159 27.18 3.57 -18.12
N SER A 160 26.50 4.67 -18.45
CA SER A 160 25.88 5.61 -17.51
C SER A 160 24.40 5.31 -17.23
N TYR A 161 23.84 4.23 -17.78
CA TYR A 161 22.44 3.88 -17.61
C TYR A 161 22.10 3.59 -16.14
N VAL A 162 20.98 4.14 -15.69
CA VAL A 162 20.47 3.93 -14.34
C VAL A 162 19.39 2.85 -14.39
N LEU A 163 19.60 1.79 -13.62
CA LEU A 163 18.63 0.72 -13.41
C LEU A 163 17.46 1.23 -12.55
N PRO A 164 16.26 0.67 -12.69
CA PRO A 164 15.17 0.94 -11.77
C PRO A 164 15.57 0.59 -10.34
N SER A 165 15.43 1.53 -9.40
CA SER A 165 15.74 1.28 -7.99
C SER A 165 14.89 2.15 -7.07
N LEU A 166 14.58 1.59 -5.89
CA LEU A 166 13.97 2.30 -4.76
C LEU A 166 14.98 2.58 -3.65
N GLU A 167 16.24 2.18 -3.82
CA GLU A 167 17.28 2.35 -2.81
C GLU A 167 17.51 3.83 -2.53
N GLY A 168 17.40 4.22 -1.25
CA GLY A 168 17.53 5.61 -0.82
C GLY A 168 16.31 6.50 -1.10
N ASN A 169 15.17 5.92 -1.51
CA ASN A 169 13.92 6.65 -1.64
C ASN A 169 13.20 6.74 -0.28
N PRO A 170 13.01 7.95 0.30
CA PRO A 170 12.38 8.13 1.61
C PRO A 170 10.88 7.81 1.61
N LEU A 171 10.25 7.62 0.44
CA LEU A 171 8.84 7.25 0.31
C LEU A 171 8.60 5.75 0.51
N TYR A 172 9.66 4.95 0.58
CA TYR A 172 9.58 3.50 0.79
C TYR A 172 10.35 3.09 2.03
N THR A 173 9.82 2.13 2.78
CA THR A 173 10.52 1.57 3.94
C THR A 173 11.78 0.81 3.50
N PRO A 174 12.91 0.92 4.24
CA PRO A 174 14.08 0.09 4.03
C PRO A 174 13.78 -1.42 4.09
N LYS A 175 12.69 -1.83 4.77
CA LYS A 175 12.26 -3.23 4.88
C LYS A 175 11.91 -3.88 3.54
N VAL A 176 11.59 -3.10 2.50
CA VAL A 176 11.31 -3.58 1.13
C VAL A 176 12.53 -4.35 0.57
N VAL A 177 13.74 -3.97 0.97
CA VAL A 177 14.99 -4.57 0.45
C VAL A 177 15.34 -5.90 1.15
N LEU A 178 14.71 -6.22 2.29
CA LEU A 178 15.14 -7.31 3.17
C LEU A 178 14.49 -8.68 2.88
N LYS A 179 13.38 -8.74 2.12
CA LYS A 179 12.61 -9.99 1.97
C LYS A 179 13.04 -10.90 0.82
N GLN A 180 13.82 -10.39 -0.13
CA GLN A 180 14.42 -11.17 -1.20
C GLN A 180 15.90 -10.85 -1.34
N SER A 181 16.71 -11.84 -1.73
CA SER A 181 18.11 -11.59 -1.98
C SER A 181 18.26 -10.63 -3.16
N ARG A 182 19.25 -9.73 -3.06
CA ARG A 182 19.56 -8.78 -4.13
C ARG A 182 19.86 -9.49 -5.45
N GLU A 183 20.55 -10.62 -5.38
CA GLU A 183 20.95 -11.43 -6.54
C GLU A 183 19.74 -12.03 -7.27
N GLU A 184 18.78 -12.63 -6.54
CA GLU A 184 17.55 -13.18 -7.14
C GLU A 184 16.73 -12.11 -7.86
N LYS A 185 16.59 -10.94 -7.22
CA LYS A 185 15.89 -9.80 -7.83
C LYS A 185 16.57 -9.37 -9.14
N ILE A 186 17.89 -9.17 -9.11
CA ILE A 186 18.66 -8.75 -10.29
C ILE A 186 18.59 -9.81 -11.39
N ALA A 187 18.67 -11.10 -11.04
CA ALA A 187 18.56 -12.20 -11.99
C ALA A 187 17.18 -12.23 -12.66
N LYS A 188 16.09 -12.03 -11.90
CA LYS A 188 14.73 -11.93 -12.45
C LYS A 188 14.56 -10.70 -13.35
N GLU A 189 15.00 -9.52 -12.91
CA GLU A 189 14.95 -8.31 -13.73
C GLU A 189 15.74 -8.48 -15.03
N LEU A 190 16.92 -9.12 -14.98
CA LEU A 190 17.70 -9.47 -16.18
C LEU A 190 16.94 -10.43 -17.09
N TYR A 191 16.33 -11.48 -16.54
CA TYR A 191 15.58 -12.49 -17.30
C TYR A 191 14.45 -11.88 -18.13
N TYR A 192 13.66 -10.97 -17.55
CA TYR A 192 12.58 -10.29 -18.27
C TYR A 192 13.11 -9.20 -19.21
N THR A 193 14.23 -8.54 -18.87
CA THR A 193 14.90 -7.57 -19.76
C THR A 193 15.43 -8.26 -21.02
N VAL A 194 15.99 -9.47 -20.87
CA VAL A 194 16.39 -10.33 -21.99
C VAL A 194 15.18 -10.72 -22.82
N GLY A 195 14.07 -11.11 -22.17
CA GLY A 195 12.81 -11.41 -22.87
C GLY A 195 12.30 -10.25 -23.72
N LEU A 196 12.30 -9.03 -23.19
CA LEU A 196 11.95 -7.82 -23.94
C LEU A 196 12.85 -7.62 -25.16
N PHE A 197 14.16 -7.81 -25.01
CA PHE A 197 15.10 -7.76 -26.12
C PHE A 197 14.79 -8.84 -27.17
N GLU A 198 14.54 -10.09 -26.75
CA GLU A 198 14.21 -11.19 -27.66
C GLU A 198 12.94 -10.89 -28.47
N MET A 199 11.89 -10.37 -27.81
CA MET A 199 10.64 -9.98 -28.49
C MET A 199 10.88 -8.88 -29.51
N ALA A 200 11.58 -7.81 -29.11
CA ALA A 200 11.91 -6.71 -30.02
C ALA A 200 12.79 -7.19 -31.18
N CYS A 201 13.80 -8.02 -30.94
CA CYS A 201 14.67 -8.51 -31.99
C CYS A 201 13.96 -9.49 -32.94
N SER A 202 12.98 -10.23 -32.45
CA SER A 202 12.21 -11.16 -33.27
C SER A 202 11.33 -10.46 -34.29
N TRP A 203 10.88 -9.22 -34.07
CA TRP A 203 9.97 -8.56 -35.02
C TRP A 203 10.67 -8.13 -36.32
N GLY A 204 10.11 -8.59 -37.45
CA GLY A 204 10.66 -8.43 -38.80
C GLY A 204 9.90 -7.45 -39.70
N GLN A 205 9.29 -6.42 -39.09
CA GLN A 205 8.68 -5.28 -39.80
C GLN A 205 7.40 -5.56 -40.59
N ARG A 206 6.59 -6.50 -40.10
CA ARG A 206 5.24 -6.76 -40.62
C ARG A 206 4.24 -6.46 -39.50
N VAL A 207 3.27 -5.60 -39.77
CA VAL A 207 2.25 -5.20 -38.78
C VAL A 207 1.24 -6.32 -38.56
N GLU A 208 1.05 -7.16 -39.58
CA GLU A 208 0.19 -8.34 -39.56
C GLU A 208 0.77 -9.47 -38.66
N ALA A 209 2.04 -9.34 -38.25
CA ALA A 209 2.71 -10.31 -37.39
C ALA A 209 3.55 -9.58 -36.32
N LEU A 210 2.86 -9.00 -35.35
CA LEU A 210 3.48 -8.28 -34.23
C LEU A 210 4.25 -9.20 -33.28
N ARG A 211 3.99 -10.50 -33.29
CA ARG A 211 4.69 -11.52 -32.48
C ARG A 211 4.59 -11.11 -31.00
N GLY A 212 5.71 -11.18 -30.28
CA GLY A 212 5.78 -10.80 -28.87
C GLY A 212 5.61 -9.32 -28.55
N LEU A 213 5.50 -8.43 -29.56
CA LEU A 213 5.29 -7.00 -29.33
C LEU A 213 3.82 -6.62 -29.14
N MET A 214 2.88 -7.48 -29.57
CA MET A 214 1.44 -7.22 -29.46
C MET A 214 1.00 -6.82 -28.04
N PRO A 215 1.31 -7.55 -26.95
CA PRO A 215 0.87 -7.16 -25.61
C PRO A 215 1.48 -5.83 -25.12
N LEU A 216 2.67 -5.47 -25.60
CA LEU A 216 3.33 -4.21 -25.24
C LEU A 216 2.67 -3.03 -25.95
N ILE A 217 2.39 -3.16 -27.25
CA ILE A 217 1.84 -2.06 -28.04
C ILE A 217 0.34 -1.83 -27.78
N GLN A 218 -0.38 -2.86 -27.34
CA GLN A 218 -1.79 -2.77 -26.94
C GLN A 218 -1.99 -2.23 -25.53
N ASN A 219 -0.92 -2.12 -24.73
CA ASN A 219 -1.02 -1.50 -23.42
C ASN A 219 -1.19 0.02 -23.57
N PRO A 220 -2.28 0.63 -23.04
CA PRO A 220 -2.54 2.05 -23.25
C PRO A 220 -1.44 2.97 -22.72
N SER A 221 -0.78 2.64 -21.61
CA SER A 221 0.28 3.47 -21.03
C SER A 221 1.53 3.47 -21.91
N ILE A 222 1.92 2.29 -22.41
CA ILE A 222 3.04 2.17 -23.37
C ILE A 222 2.68 2.86 -24.68
N ALA A 223 1.47 2.66 -25.20
CA ALA A 223 1.01 3.32 -26.41
C ALA A 223 1.01 4.84 -26.27
N ALA A 224 0.48 5.37 -25.18
CA ALA A 224 0.49 6.81 -24.90
C ALA A 224 1.92 7.36 -24.83
N PHE A 225 2.85 6.62 -24.21
CA PHE A 225 4.26 6.98 -24.22
C PHE A 225 4.86 7.01 -25.63
N ILE A 226 4.62 5.99 -26.47
CA ILE A 226 5.10 5.96 -27.86
C ILE A 226 4.53 7.14 -28.66
N ILE A 227 3.23 7.37 -28.55
CA ILE A 227 2.53 8.47 -29.22
C ILE A 227 3.15 9.81 -28.82
N ARG A 228 3.46 9.99 -27.53
CA ARG A 228 4.12 11.19 -27.01
C ARG A 228 5.54 11.36 -27.57
N GLN A 229 6.32 10.27 -27.64
CA GLN A 229 7.66 10.28 -28.26
C GLN A 229 7.61 10.65 -29.74
N MET A 230 6.72 10.02 -30.52
CA MET A 230 6.55 10.29 -31.95
C MET A 230 6.05 11.72 -32.22
N SER A 231 5.18 12.24 -31.35
CA SER A 231 4.68 13.62 -31.43
C SER A 231 5.74 14.66 -31.04
N GLY A 232 6.90 14.24 -30.53
CA GLY A 232 7.98 15.14 -30.14
C GLY A 232 7.74 15.88 -28.83
N LEU A 233 7.01 15.26 -27.91
CA LEU A 233 6.61 15.89 -26.65
C LEU A 233 7.35 15.26 -25.46
N LYS A 234 7.74 16.08 -24.49
CA LYS A 234 8.24 15.64 -23.18
C LYS A 234 7.44 16.30 -22.06
N ILE A 235 7.47 15.67 -20.89
CA ILE A 235 6.91 16.26 -19.67
C ILE A 235 7.93 17.26 -19.14
N ALA A 236 7.53 18.51 -18.96
CA ALA A 236 8.30 19.55 -18.29
C ALA A 236 7.64 19.94 -16.96
N ASP A 237 8.49 20.29 -15.99
CA ASP A 237 8.05 20.85 -14.72
C ASP A 237 7.98 22.38 -14.83
N ASP A 238 6.86 22.97 -14.43
CA ASP A 238 6.78 24.40 -14.16
C ASP A 238 7.20 24.66 -12.71
N ALA A 239 8.33 25.35 -12.53
CA ALA A 239 8.81 25.69 -11.19
C ALA A 239 7.92 26.71 -10.48
N ASN A 240 7.12 27.49 -11.21
CA ASN A 240 6.31 28.58 -10.66
C ASN A 240 4.90 28.13 -10.25
N PHE A 241 4.33 27.15 -10.97
CA PHE A 241 2.95 26.73 -10.76
C PHE A 241 2.80 25.35 -10.11
N ASN A 242 3.90 24.67 -9.75
CA ASN A 242 3.90 23.26 -9.32
C ASN A 242 3.08 22.37 -10.26
N SER A 243 3.00 22.75 -11.53
CA SER A 243 2.21 22.09 -12.56
C SER A 243 3.15 21.46 -13.58
N ARG A 244 2.69 20.38 -14.20
CA ARG A 244 3.45 19.68 -15.24
C ARG A 244 2.70 19.77 -16.54
N PHE A 245 3.42 20.08 -17.61
CA PHE A 245 2.85 20.30 -18.93
C PHE A 245 3.70 19.63 -20.01
N LEU A 246 3.08 19.37 -21.16
CA LEU A 246 3.77 18.82 -22.31
C LEU A 246 4.48 19.95 -23.07
N THR A 247 5.76 19.75 -23.35
CA THR A 247 6.60 20.68 -24.13
C THR A 247 7.22 19.98 -25.32
N GLU A 248 7.47 20.73 -26.39
CA GLU A 248 8.23 20.19 -27.52
C GLU A 248 9.67 19.84 -27.09
N SER A 249 10.16 18.71 -27.56
CA SER A 249 11.54 18.25 -27.35
C SER A 249 12.12 17.74 -28.65
N GLN A 250 13.36 18.12 -28.96
CA GLN A 250 14.09 17.53 -30.07
C GLN A 250 14.55 16.09 -29.74
N ASP A 251 14.79 15.82 -28.46
CA ASP A 251 15.32 14.58 -27.92
C ASP A 251 14.19 13.57 -27.61
N THR A 252 13.47 13.15 -28.65
CA THR A 252 12.49 12.06 -28.57
C THR A 252 12.72 11.05 -29.68
N THR A 253 12.41 9.79 -29.41
CA THR A 253 12.59 8.71 -30.38
C THR A 253 11.48 8.75 -31.43
N ARG A 254 11.87 8.90 -32.70
CA ARG A 254 10.95 8.96 -33.83
C ARG A 254 11.47 8.09 -34.97
N VAL A 255 10.78 6.99 -35.26
CA VAL A 255 11.15 6.11 -36.36
C VAL A 255 10.09 6.24 -37.45
N HIS A 256 10.53 6.55 -38.66
CA HIS A 256 9.68 6.56 -39.85
C HIS A 256 10.04 5.38 -40.75
N CYS A 257 9.01 4.68 -41.23
CA CYS A 257 9.13 3.53 -42.10
C CYS A 257 8.56 3.82 -43.48
N ASP A 258 9.37 3.62 -44.50
CA ASP A 258 8.96 3.62 -45.91
C ASP A 258 9.04 2.18 -46.43
N GLY A 259 7.87 1.55 -46.56
CA GLY A 259 7.74 0.10 -46.73
C GLY A 259 8.47 -0.66 -45.62
N LEU A 260 9.39 -1.55 -46.00
CA LEU A 260 10.19 -2.35 -45.04
C LEU A 260 11.41 -1.59 -44.48
N ILE A 261 11.67 -0.34 -44.88
CA ILE A 261 12.85 0.40 -44.44
C ILE A 261 12.47 1.39 -43.34
N CYS A 262 12.88 1.09 -42.10
CA CYS A 262 12.60 1.94 -40.94
C CYS A 262 13.87 2.64 -40.45
N ARG A 263 13.81 3.96 -40.27
CA ARG A 263 14.96 4.74 -39.79
C ARG A 263 14.53 5.78 -38.77
N GLU A 264 15.36 5.96 -37.75
CA GLU A 264 15.23 7.08 -36.83
C GLU A 264 15.46 8.41 -37.56
N LYS A 265 14.58 9.38 -37.34
CA LYS A 265 14.60 10.70 -37.99
C LYS A 265 14.66 11.83 -36.94
N SER A 266 15.21 12.97 -37.33
CA SER A 266 15.13 14.20 -36.54
C SER A 266 13.69 14.72 -36.49
N SER A 267 13.36 15.56 -35.51
CA SER A 267 12.00 16.12 -35.36
C SER A 267 11.49 16.80 -36.64
N ALA A 268 12.32 17.67 -37.25
CA ALA A 268 11.95 18.40 -38.46
C ALA A 268 11.66 17.43 -39.63
N LYS A 269 12.56 16.48 -39.88
CA LYS A 269 12.41 15.51 -40.96
C LYS A 269 11.26 14.54 -40.73
N PHE A 270 11.01 14.16 -39.48
CA PHE A 270 9.87 13.33 -39.13
C PHE A 270 8.55 14.05 -39.38
N LYS A 271 8.42 15.33 -39.00
CA LYS A 271 7.21 16.13 -39.25
C LYS A 271 6.91 16.30 -40.75
N GLU A 272 7.95 16.30 -41.60
CA GLU A 272 7.85 16.37 -43.06
C GLU A 272 7.49 15.01 -43.68
N ASP A 273 8.21 13.95 -43.30
CA ASP A 273 8.06 12.61 -43.88
C ASP A 273 6.81 11.86 -43.37
N PHE A 274 6.31 12.18 -42.18
CA PHE A 274 5.24 11.40 -41.54
C PHE A 274 3.87 11.67 -42.17
N VAL A 275 3.26 10.61 -42.70
CA VAL A 275 1.92 10.66 -43.30
C VAL A 275 0.85 10.81 -42.21
N LYS A 276 -0.04 11.79 -42.37
CA LYS A 276 -1.19 12.00 -41.50
C LYS A 276 -2.45 11.46 -42.16
N SER A 277 -3.39 10.96 -41.37
CA SER A 277 -4.71 10.63 -41.91
C SER A 277 -5.50 11.86 -42.34
N ILE A 278 -6.48 11.63 -43.21
CA ILE A 278 -7.34 12.65 -43.79
C ILE A 278 -8.22 13.26 -42.69
N GLY A 279 -8.11 14.57 -42.49
CA GLY A 279 -8.94 15.33 -41.55
C GLY A 279 -8.27 15.65 -40.21
N HIS A 280 -7.06 15.16 -39.96
CA HIS A 280 -6.35 15.42 -38.70
C HIS A 280 -5.32 16.56 -38.84
N GLN A 281 -5.31 17.47 -37.86
CA GLN A 281 -4.42 18.64 -37.85
C GLN A 281 -3.06 18.34 -37.21
N SER A 282 -3.01 17.42 -36.25
CA SER A 282 -1.80 17.10 -35.48
C SER A 282 -1.42 15.62 -35.54
N ILE A 283 -0.12 15.33 -35.51
CA ILE A 283 0.42 13.96 -35.41
C ILE A 283 -0.11 13.29 -34.12
N LEU A 284 -0.21 14.05 -33.03
CA LEU A 284 -0.69 13.54 -31.75
C LEU A 284 -2.12 13.01 -31.84
N SER A 285 -3.05 13.81 -32.37
CA SER A 285 -4.45 13.40 -32.54
C SER A 285 -4.59 12.22 -33.50
N ASP A 286 -3.81 12.23 -34.58
CA ASP A 286 -3.82 11.17 -35.60
C ASP A 286 -3.37 9.83 -35.00
N LEU A 287 -2.23 9.81 -34.32
CA LEU A 287 -1.71 8.63 -33.65
C LEU A 287 -2.64 8.09 -32.56
N LYS A 288 -3.32 8.96 -31.79
CA LYS A 288 -4.33 8.54 -30.81
C LYS A 288 -5.51 7.84 -31.49
N SER A 289 -6.03 8.43 -32.56
CA SER A 289 -7.12 7.82 -33.34
C SER A 289 -6.67 6.49 -33.96
N ASN A 290 -5.44 6.41 -34.49
CA ASN A 290 -4.89 5.19 -35.09
C ASN A 290 -4.78 4.06 -34.04
N TYR A 291 -4.30 4.37 -32.84
CA TYR A 291 -4.24 3.40 -31.75
C TYR A 291 -5.64 2.83 -31.41
N CYS A 292 -6.64 3.69 -31.26
CA CYS A 292 -7.99 3.30 -30.87
C CYS A 292 -8.75 2.49 -31.95
N HIS A 293 -8.43 2.69 -33.23
CA HIS A 293 -9.14 2.02 -34.33
C HIS A 293 -8.38 0.84 -34.94
N SER A 294 -7.05 0.89 -34.98
CA SER A 294 -6.20 -0.17 -35.52
C SER A 294 -5.55 -0.97 -34.39
N ILE A 295 -4.57 -0.38 -33.68
CA ILE A 295 -3.61 -1.12 -32.84
C ILE A 295 -4.28 -1.85 -31.67
N SER A 296 -5.16 -1.16 -30.94
CA SER A 296 -5.85 -1.71 -29.78
C SER A 296 -6.81 -2.87 -30.11
N LYS A 297 -7.16 -3.05 -31.39
CA LYS A 297 -8.13 -4.05 -31.86
C LYS A 297 -7.49 -5.22 -32.61
N ILE A 298 -6.16 -5.23 -32.76
CA ILE A 298 -5.43 -6.34 -33.40
C ILE A 298 -5.70 -7.64 -32.65
N LYS A 299 -6.11 -8.70 -33.36
CA LYS A 299 -6.36 -10.02 -32.77
C LYS A 299 -5.20 -10.97 -33.02
N LYS A 300 -5.00 -11.89 -32.09
CA LYS A 300 -3.93 -12.90 -32.13
C LYS A 300 -4.10 -13.92 -33.26
N ASP A 301 -5.35 -14.18 -33.66
CA ASP A 301 -5.69 -15.19 -34.67
C ASP A 301 -5.39 -14.74 -36.12
N ASP A 302 -5.00 -13.48 -36.29
CA ASP A 302 -4.63 -12.89 -37.59
C ASP A 302 -3.12 -13.07 -37.91
N GLU A 303 -2.32 -13.70 -37.03
CA GLU A 303 -0.88 -13.88 -37.23
C GLU A 303 -0.57 -15.03 -38.21
N PHE A 304 0.14 -14.72 -39.30
CA PHE A 304 0.70 -15.70 -40.23
C PHE A 304 1.70 -16.65 -39.55
N GLU A 305 1.90 -17.84 -40.13
CA GLU A 305 2.80 -18.90 -39.63
C GLU A 305 4.18 -18.34 -39.21
N VAL A 306 4.42 -18.36 -37.90
CA VAL A 306 5.65 -17.87 -37.29
C VAL A 306 6.65 -19.02 -37.15
N ASP A 307 7.94 -18.77 -37.39
CA ASP A 307 9.02 -19.75 -37.17
C ASP A 307 8.90 -20.38 -35.76
N GLN A 308 8.95 -21.70 -35.69
CA GLN A 308 8.86 -22.49 -34.44
C GLN A 308 9.80 -21.97 -33.34
N LYS A 309 10.96 -21.41 -33.70
CA LYS A 309 11.89 -20.81 -32.73
C LYS A 309 11.29 -19.59 -32.03
N ILE A 310 10.61 -18.73 -32.77
CA ILE A 310 9.98 -17.51 -32.25
C ILE A 310 8.71 -17.87 -31.48
N THR A 311 7.96 -18.86 -31.94
CA THR A 311 6.78 -19.39 -31.23
C THR A 311 7.16 -19.87 -29.82
N LYS A 312 8.31 -20.54 -29.66
CA LYS A 312 8.82 -20.93 -28.33
C LYS A 312 9.14 -19.73 -27.44
N ILE A 313 9.70 -18.65 -27.99
CA ILE A 313 9.96 -17.41 -27.24
C ILE A 313 8.64 -16.77 -26.82
N ILE A 314 7.66 -16.67 -27.72
CA ILE A 314 6.32 -16.13 -27.42
C ILE A 314 5.62 -16.94 -26.32
N GLN A 315 5.67 -18.28 -26.41
CA GLN A 315 5.09 -19.18 -25.42
C GLN A 315 5.77 -19.05 -24.04
N LYS A 316 7.09 -18.90 -24.02
CA LYS A 316 7.87 -18.70 -22.78
C LYS A 316 7.41 -17.50 -21.97
N TYR A 317 6.97 -16.42 -22.62
CA TYR A 317 6.52 -15.18 -21.98
C TYR A 317 5.00 -14.97 -22.10
N SER A 318 4.22 -16.05 -22.10
CA SER A 318 2.75 -15.98 -22.15
C SER A 318 2.12 -16.05 -20.75
N GLY A 319 0.86 -15.60 -20.63
CA GLY A 319 0.14 -15.60 -19.34
C GLY A 319 0.78 -14.65 -18.32
N PHE A 320 1.00 -15.13 -17.09
CA PHE A 320 1.60 -14.34 -16.01
C PHE A 320 3.01 -13.81 -16.34
N GLU A 321 3.81 -14.60 -17.07
CA GLU A 321 5.15 -14.18 -17.53
C GLU A 321 5.08 -12.97 -18.46
N GLY A 322 4.03 -12.86 -19.26
CA GLY A 322 3.77 -11.71 -20.12
C GLY A 322 3.47 -10.44 -19.33
N SER A 323 2.69 -10.55 -18.26
CA SER A 323 2.41 -9.43 -17.35
C SER A 323 3.68 -8.95 -16.64
N ARG A 324 4.56 -9.86 -16.23
CA ARG A 324 5.86 -9.51 -15.62
C ARG A 324 6.80 -8.85 -16.62
N MET A 325 6.85 -9.36 -17.85
CA MET A 325 7.62 -8.73 -18.93
C MET A 325 7.14 -7.29 -19.21
N LEU A 326 5.82 -7.08 -19.22
CA LEU A 326 5.21 -5.75 -19.35
C LEU A 326 5.58 -4.85 -18.16
N GLY A 327 5.49 -5.37 -16.94
CA GLY A 327 5.92 -4.67 -15.72
C GLY A 327 7.38 -4.25 -15.78
N GLN A 328 8.27 -5.16 -16.20
CA GLN A 328 9.69 -4.85 -16.37
C GLN A 328 9.92 -3.76 -17.42
N PHE A 329 9.14 -3.74 -18.51
CA PHE A 329 9.30 -2.69 -19.51
C PHE A 329 8.89 -1.32 -18.95
N ILE A 330 7.76 -1.25 -18.26
CA ILE A 330 7.32 -0.02 -17.59
C ILE A 330 8.35 0.43 -16.55
N ALA A 331 8.93 -0.51 -15.81
CA ALA A 331 9.99 -0.20 -14.85
C ALA A 331 11.23 0.41 -15.51
N LEU A 332 11.66 -0.12 -16.66
CA LEU A 332 12.79 0.42 -17.43
C LEU A 332 12.52 1.82 -18.00
N LEU A 333 11.27 2.11 -18.36
CA LEU A 333 10.83 3.42 -18.87
C LEU A 333 10.77 4.47 -17.74
N THR A 334 10.13 4.12 -16.63
CA THR A 334 9.83 5.06 -15.52
C THR A 334 10.93 5.12 -14.45
N LYS A 335 11.87 4.17 -14.50
CA LYS A 335 12.93 3.95 -13.49
C LYS A 335 12.41 3.55 -12.10
N ILE A 336 11.13 3.20 -11.99
CA ILE A 336 10.53 2.70 -10.75
C ILE A 336 10.33 1.19 -10.93
N PRO A 337 10.91 0.35 -10.06
CA PRO A 337 10.75 -1.09 -10.16
C PRO A 337 9.30 -1.54 -10.04
N ASP A 338 8.99 -2.66 -10.69
CA ASP A 338 7.71 -3.35 -10.54
C ASP A 338 7.90 -4.58 -9.64
N PHE A 339 7.23 -4.60 -8.49
CA PHE A 339 7.32 -5.67 -7.51
C PHE A 339 6.82 -7.02 -8.03
N ASN A 340 5.94 -7.02 -9.04
CA ASN A 340 5.47 -8.23 -9.69
C ASN A 340 6.59 -8.94 -10.48
N VAL A 341 7.66 -8.22 -10.83
CA VAL A 341 8.87 -8.78 -11.45
C VAL A 341 9.75 -9.47 -10.41
N TRP A 342 9.74 -9.00 -9.17
CA TRP A 342 10.64 -9.48 -8.12
C TRP A 342 10.21 -10.83 -7.55
N THR A 343 8.91 -11.06 -7.38
CA THR A 343 8.40 -12.26 -6.71
C THR A 343 7.26 -12.92 -7.46
N ASP A 344 7.18 -14.24 -7.29
CA ASP A 344 6.05 -15.04 -7.75
C ASP A 344 5.07 -15.35 -6.61
N ASP A 345 5.44 -15.00 -5.37
CA ASP A 345 4.62 -15.18 -4.18
C ASP A 345 3.63 -14.02 -4.05
N ALA A 346 2.34 -14.34 -4.19
CA ALA A 346 1.24 -13.39 -4.06
C ALA A 346 1.17 -12.74 -2.66
N LYS A 347 1.55 -13.46 -1.59
CA LYS A 347 1.59 -12.89 -0.24
C LYS A 347 2.68 -11.83 -0.14
N LEU A 348 3.86 -12.15 -0.65
CA LEU A 348 4.98 -11.20 -0.66
C LEU A 348 4.67 -9.98 -1.53
N LEU A 349 3.97 -10.16 -2.64
CA LEU A 349 3.50 -9.06 -3.49
C LEU A 349 2.51 -8.14 -2.76
N ASP A 350 1.54 -8.69 -2.03
CA ASP A 350 0.59 -7.92 -1.22
C ASP A 350 1.32 -7.11 -0.14
N GLU A 351 2.33 -7.71 0.51
CA GLU A 351 3.19 -7.01 1.46
C GLU A 351 3.98 -5.87 0.79
N TYR A 352 4.55 -6.10 -0.40
CA TYR A 352 5.26 -5.05 -1.15
C TYR A 352 4.37 -3.85 -1.48
N MET A 353 3.11 -4.08 -1.81
CA MET A 353 2.14 -3.03 -2.11
C MET A 353 1.74 -2.23 -0.86
N LYS A 354 1.72 -2.86 0.31
CA LYS A 354 1.37 -2.21 1.59
C LYS A 354 2.52 -1.43 2.21
N PHE A 355 3.77 -1.78 1.92
CA PHE A 355 4.94 -1.16 2.57
C PHE A 355 5.02 0.37 2.51
N GLY A 356 4.60 0.99 1.40
CA GLY A 356 4.56 2.46 1.33
C GLY A 356 3.50 3.07 2.26
N LEU A 357 2.34 2.41 2.37
CA LEU A 357 1.26 2.82 3.26
C LEU A 357 1.65 2.57 4.72
N ASP A 358 2.16 1.37 5.03
CA ASP A 358 2.60 1.01 6.38
C ASP A 358 3.70 1.97 6.86
N HIS A 359 4.67 2.31 6.00
CA HIS A 359 5.72 3.27 6.36
C HIS A 359 5.16 4.65 6.72
N PHE A 360 4.20 5.13 5.93
CA PHE A 360 3.53 6.41 6.19
C PHE A 360 2.75 6.35 7.51
N TRP A 361 1.93 5.32 7.71
CA TRP A 361 1.10 5.17 8.90
C TRP A 361 1.92 4.93 10.17
N ASP A 362 2.95 4.09 10.12
CA ASP A 362 3.91 3.88 11.21
C ASP A 362 4.60 5.20 11.58
N GLY A 363 5.07 5.93 10.56
CA GLY A 363 5.73 7.21 10.74
C GLY A 363 4.80 8.26 11.35
N TRP A 364 3.55 8.32 10.89
CA TRP A 364 2.51 9.21 11.40
C TRP A 364 2.19 8.86 12.85
N ALA A 365 1.86 7.60 13.13
CA ALA A 365 1.52 7.13 14.47
C ALA A 365 2.64 7.40 15.48
N MET A 366 3.89 7.07 15.15
CA MET A 366 5.04 7.35 16.03
C MET A 366 5.20 8.85 16.33
N ARG A 367 4.91 9.74 15.37
CA ARG A 367 4.98 11.19 15.58
C ARG A 367 3.80 11.71 16.38
N THR A 368 2.59 11.24 16.09
CA THR A 368 1.39 11.57 16.85
C THR A 368 1.57 11.21 18.32
N VAL A 369 2.05 9.99 18.61
CA VAL A 369 2.35 9.56 19.99
C VAL A 369 3.40 10.47 20.64
N LYS A 370 4.51 10.78 19.95
CA LYS A 370 5.53 11.70 20.50
C LYS A 370 5.01 13.11 20.74
N HIS A 371 4.12 13.61 19.88
CA HIS A 371 3.56 14.95 20.03
C HIS A 371 2.58 15.00 21.20
N LEU A 372 1.71 13.99 21.31
CA LEU A 372 0.73 13.86 22.38
C LEU A 372 1.38 13.51 23.73
N GLU A 373 2.48 12.75 23.77
CA GLU A 373 3.24 12.51 25.01
C GLU A 373 3.69 13.83 25.65
N ASN A 374 4.03 14.84 24.84
CA ASN A 374 4.44 16.16 25.32
C ASN A 374 3.27 17.10 25.63
N ASN A 375 2.06 16.79 25.13
CA ASN A 375 0.88 17.68 25.15
C ASN A 375 -0.35 17.05 25.83
N LEU A 376 -0.20 15.95 26.57
CA LEU A 376 -1.29 15.36 27.34
C LEU A 376 -1.76 16.39 28.38
N MET A 377 -2.84 17.07 28.03
CA MET A 377 -3.58 17.91 28.97
C MET A 377 -4.10 16.99 30.05
N TYR A 378 -3.70 17.23 31.30
CA TYR A 378 -4.12 16.48 32.49
C TYR A 378 -5.65 16.55 32.76
N GLU A 379 -6.42 17.18 31.88
CA GLU A 379 -7.83 17.51 32.08
C GLU A 379 -8.80 16.40 31.62
N GLU A 380 -8.39 15.47 30.75
CA GLU A 380 -9.27 14.38 30.32
C GLU A 380 -9.24 13.22 31.34
N PRO A 381 -10.39 12.84 31.93
CA PRO A 381 -10.45 11.76 32.91
C PRO A 381 -10.17 10.40 32.25
N LEU A 382 -9.64 9.47 33.04
CA LEU A 382 -9.65 8.07 32.66
C LEU A 382 -11.08 7.54 32.75
N GLU A 383 -11.53 6.90 31.67
CA GLU A 383 -12.85 6.31 31.58
C GLU A 383 -12.73 4.80 31.39
N LEU A 384 -13.40 4.05 32.25
CA LEU A 384 -13.50 2.60 32.14
C LEU A 384 -14.83 2.27 31.48
N GLU A 385 -14.78 1.68 30.29
CA GLU A 385 -15.96 1.33 29.50
C GLU A 385 -16.04 -0.18 29.30
N VAL A 386 -17.27 -0.71 29.25
CA VAL A 386 -17.52 -2.11 28.90
C VAL A 386 -17.44 -2.25 27.38
N VAL A 387 -16.70 -3.25 26.90
CA VAL A 387 -16.60 -3.55 25.46
C VAL A 387 -17.90 -4.19 24.97
N ASP A 388 -18.32 -3.87 23.74
CA ASP A 388 -19.51 -4.47 23.13
C ASP A 388 -19.38 -6.01 23.05
N HIS A 389 -20.34 -6.71 23.64
CA HIS A 389 -20.44 -8.17 23.71
C HIS A 389 -20.35 -8.84 22.33
N ASN A 390 -20.87 -8.18 21.29
CA ASN A 390 -20.88 -8.73 19.92
C ASN A 390 -19.48 -8.92 19.33
N LEU A 391 -18.46 -8.27 19.90
CA LEU A 391 -17.08 -8.40 19.45
C LEU A 391 -16.43 -9.70 19.94
N PHE A 392 -16.97 -10.32 21.00
CA PHE A 392 -16.22 -11.34 21.73
C PHE A 392 -17.07 -12.48 22.34
N LEU A 393 -18.40 -12.39 22.38
CA LEU A 393 -19.29 -13.46 22.82
C LEU A 393 -20.06 -14.09 21.66
N ASP A 394 -20.40 -15.37 21.82
CA ASP A 394 -21.32 -16.10 20.96
C ASP A 394 -22.59 -16.45 21.78
N PRO A 395 -23.80 -16.03 21.37
CA PRO A 395 -25.03 -16.33 22.09
C PRO A 395 -25.29 -17.82 22.35
N GLU A 396 -24.72 -18.72 21.55
CA GLU A 396 -24.95 -20.17 21.63
C GLU A 396 -23.90 -20.93 22.46
N ASP A 397 -22.76 -20.30 22.77
CA ASP A 397 -21.65 -20.92 23.54
C ASP A 397 -21.47 -20.21 24.89
N PHE A 398 -22.00 -20.82 25.96
CA PHE A 398 -21.97 -20.27 27.32
C PHE A 398 -20.53 -20.21 27.88
N LYS A 399 -19.81 -19.15 27.52
CA LYS A 399 -18.46 -18.82 27.98
C LYS A 399 -18.42 -17.35 28.38
N PRO A 400 -18.99 -17.00 29.55
CA PRO A 400 -18.96 -15.63 30.04
C PRO A 400 -17.51 -15.17 30.22
N ARG A 401 -17.23 -13.94 29.80
CA ARG A 401 -15.96 -13.25 30.00
C ARG A 401 -16.19 -11.75 29.97
N ILE A 402 -15.59 -10.99 30.87
CA ILE A 402 -15.81 -9.55 30.96
C ILE A 402 -14.62 -8.85 30.30
N GLU A 403 -14.89 -7.97 29.33
CA GLU A 403 -13.88 -7.17 28.65
C GLU A 403 -14.15 -5.69 28.94
N LEU A 404 -13.19 -5.03 29.57
CA LEU A 404 -13.25 -3.62 29.95
C LEU A 404 -12.12 -2.86 29.26
N ASP A 405 -12.39 -1.68 28.73
CA ASP A 405 -11.40 -0.80 28.12
C ASP A 405 -11.18 0.42 29.03
N LEU A 406 -9.93 0.63 29.47
CA LEU A 406 -9.52 1.84 30.18
C LEU A 406 -8.95 2.84 29.18
N ASN A 407 -9.70 3.92 28.94
CA ASN A 407 -9.47 4.89 27.89
C ASN A 407 -9.14 6.27 28.47
N SER A 408 -8.31 7.04 27.76
CA SER A 408 -8.09 8.47 27.98
C SER A 408 -8.36 9.21 26.66
N GLY A 409 -9.50 9.91 26.61
CA GLY A 409 -9.90 10.69 25.44
C GLY A 409 -10.47 9.87 24.28
N GLU A 410 -10.84 10.56 23.19
CA GLU A 410 -11.51 9.96 22.02
C GLU A 410 -10.63 8.99 21.22
N PHE A 411 -9.31 9.18 21.23
CA PHE A 411 -8.38 8.32 20.49
C PHE A 411 -8.36 6.89 21.05
N ASP A 412 -8.34 6.74 22.37
CA ASP A 412 -8.36 5.43 23.03
C ASP A 412 -9.70 4.69 22.80
N LYS A 413 -10.80 5.45 22.68
CA LYS A 413 -12.15 4.91 22.37
C LYS A 413 -12.30 4.41 20.94
N SER A 414 -11.49 4.90 20.01
CA SER A 414 -11.60 4.56 18.59
C SER A 414 -11.20 3.10 18.26
N VAL A 415 -10.50 2.42 19.18
CA VAL A 415 -10.06 1.03 19.01
C VAL A 415 -10.51 0.22 20.21
N ALA A 416 -11.28 -0.84 19.99
CA ALA A 416 -11.66 -1.80 21.04
C ALA A 416 -10.71 -3.02 21.02
N MET A 417 -10.23 -3.44 22.20
CA MET A 417 -9.35 -4.60 22.46
C MET A 417 -7.96 -4.61 21.81
N LYS A 418 -7.84 -4.39 20.49
CA LYS A 418 -6.59 -4.58 19.74
C LYS A 418 -5.57 -3.47 20.06
N GLY A 419 -4.34 -3.88 20.36
CA GLY A 419 -3.24 -2.93 20.61
C GLY A 419 -3.22 -2.34 22.02
N LYS A 420 -4.10 -2.80 22.92
CA LYS A 420 -4.15 -2.43 24.34
C LYS A 420 -3.35 -3.43 25.18
N ILE A 421 -2.89 -3.00 26.35
CA ILE A 421 -2.22 -3.89 27.32
C ILE A 421 -3.28 -4.48 28.24
N THR A 422 -3.43 -5.80 28.22
CA THR A 422 -4.44 -6.50 29.01
C THR A 422 -3.89 -6.94 30.36
N PHE A 423 -4.57 -6.55 31.43
CA PHE A 423 -4.49 -7.16 32.76
C PHE A 423 -5.70 -8.08 32.95
N ASN A 424 -5.52 -9.24 33.59
CA ASN A 424 -6.62 -10.18 33.79
C ASN A 424 -6.73 -10.67 35.23
N PHE A 425 -7.97 -10.98 35.61
CA PHE A 425 -8.29 -11.69 36.83
C PHE A 425 -9.57 -12.50 36.69
N ASP A 426 -9.82 -13.42 37.62
CA ASP A 426 -10.92 -14.36 37.55
C ASP A 426 -11.95 -14.13 38.66
N ILE A 427 -13.23 -14.12 38.30
CA ILE A 427 -14.36 -14.20 39.24
C ILE A 427 -14.82 -15.66 39.29
N ASN A 428 -14.78 -16.26 40.47
CA ASN A 428 -15.04 -17.68 40.69
C ASN A 428 -16.44 -17.87 41.29
N ILE A 429 -17.38 -18.36 40.48
CA ILE A 429 -18.77 -18.60 40.89
C ILE A 429 -19.01 -20.11 40.93
N LEU A 430 -19.74 -20.62 41.92
CA LEU A 430 -20.17 -22.02 41.92
C LEU A 430 -21.10 -22.28 40.73
N ASP A 431 -20.87 -23.38 40.00
CA ASP A 431 -21.70 -23.80 38.86
C ASP A 431 -23.21 -23.87 39.19
N LEU A 432 -23.56 -24.37 40.38
CA LEU A 432 -24.93 -24.41 40.89
C LEU A 432 -25.52 -23.02 41.08
N ASP A 433 -24.75 -22.09 41.64
CA ASP A 433 -25.23 -20.73 41.90
C ASP A 433 -25.35 -19.97 40.58
N LEU A 434 -24.40 -20.14 39.66
CA LEU A 434 -24.44 -19.55 38.32
C LEU A 434 -25.66 -20.07 37.53
N ALA A 435 -25.96 -21.36 37.64
CA ALA A 435 -27.16 -21.95 37.06
C ALA A 435 -28.44 -21.40 37.68
N TRP A 436 -28.47 -21.29 39.02
CA TRP A 436 -29.61 -20.73 39.74
C TRP A 436 -29.86 -19.28 39.34
N ILE A 437 -28.80 -18.48 39.19
CA ILE A 437 -28.86 -17.10 38.69
C ILE A 437 -29.38 -17.05 37.25
N TYR A 438 -28.85 -17.91 36.37
CA TYR A 438 -29.26 -17.99 34.96
C TYR A 438 -30.75 -18.29 34.79
N HIS A 439 -31.26 -19.30 35.51
CA HIS A 439 -32.68 -19.64 35.51
C HIS A 439 -33.51 -18.56 36.21
N GLY A 440 -33.02 -18.03 37.34
CA GLY A 440 -33.67 -16.98 38.12
C GLY A 440 -34.00 -15.74 37.31
N TYR A 441 -33.04 -15.19 36.54
CA TYR A 441 -33.31 -14.00 35.72
C TYR A 441 -34.31 -14.23 34.58
N ARG A 442 -34.52 -15.48 34.14
CA ARG A 442 -35.42 -15.82 33.03
C ARG A 442 -36.83 -16.23 33.48
N GLU A 443 -36.94 -16.75 34.71
CA GLU A 443 -38.17 -17.31 35.25
C GLU A 443 -38.89 -16.34 36.21
N ILE A 444 -38.16 -15.38 36.81
CA ILE A 444 -38.73 -14.38 37.71
C ILE A 444 -39.50 -13.32 36.91
N ASN A 445 -40.67 -12.91 37.43
CA ASN A 445 -41.38 -11.75 36.92
C ASN A 445 -40.54 -10.48 37.15
N HIS A 446 -40.19 -9.76 36.09
CA HIS A 446 -39.37 -8.54 36.15
C HIS A 446 -39.97 -7.40 37.01
N GLU A 447 -41.23 -7.50 37.43
CA GLU A 447 -41.89 -6.57 38.35
C GLU A 447 -41.55 -6.86 39.84
N ASP A 448 -41.03 -8.05 40.17
CA ASP A 448 -40.61 -8.42 41.53
C ASP A 448 -39.17 -7.95 41.81
N LYS A 449 -39.07 -6.69 42.26
CA LYS A 449 -37.79 -6.05 42.58
C LYS A 449 -37.03 -6.75 43.70
N GLU A 450 -37.72 -7.33 44.68
CA GLU A 450 -37.08 -7.96 45.84
C GLU A 450 -36.39 -9.28 45.46
N ALA A 451 -37.00 -10.03 44.54
CA ALA A 451 -36.41 -11.25 43.99
C ALA A 451 -35.18 -10.96 43.11
N LEU A 452 -35.24 -9.91 42.28
CA LEU A 452 -34.09 -9.47 41.47
C LEU A 452 -32.93 -8.95 42.33
N GLU A 453 -33.22 -8.18 43.39
CA GLU A 453 -32.19 -7.73 44.33
C GLU A 453 -31.49 -8.89 45.03
N LYS A 454 -32.19 -10.01 45.30
CA LYS A 454 -31.57 -11.21 45.89
C LYS A 454 -30.56 -11.85 44.94
N LEU A 455 -30.87 -11.90 43.63
CA LEU A 455 -29.94 -12.40 42.61
C LEU A 455 -28.73 -11.48 42.44
N ASP A 456 -28.97 -10.17 42.31
CA ASP A 456 -27.92 -9.17 42.16
C ASP A 456 -26.97 -9.19 43.40
N ASN A 457 -27.52 -9.34 44.61
CA ASN A 457 -26.74 -9.48 45.83
C ASN A 457 -25.90 -10.77 45.88
N LEU A 458 -26.38 -11.87 45.32
CA LEU A 458 -25.61 -13.12 45.27
C LEU A 458 -24.39 -12.96 44.35
N ILE A 459 -24.55 -12.38 43.16
CA ILE A 459 -23.43 -12.06 42.26
C ILE A 459 -22.46 -11.11 42.96
N LYS A 460 -22.99 -10.06 43.60
CA LYS A 460 -22.18 -9.05 44.31
C LYS A 460 -21.29 -9.67 45.38
N GLN A 461 -21.74 -10.70 46.10
CA GLN A 461 -20.90 -11.40 47.08
C GLN A 461 -19.69 -12.10 46.45
N TYR A 462 -19.88 -12.76 45.31
CA TYR A 462 -18.79 -13.39 44.56
C TYR A 462 -17.80 -12.35 44.02
N VAL A 463 -18.31 -11.29 43.38
CA VAL A 463 -17.50 -10.19 42.84
C VAL A 463 -16.68 -9.54 43.95
N ILE A 464 -17.29 -9.19 45.09
CA ILE A 464 -16.58 -8.54 46.21
C ILE A 464 -15.47 -9.45 46.77
N LYS A 465 -15.72 -10.75 46.88
CA LYS A 465 -14.76 -11.70 47.43
C LYS A 465 -13.48 -11.73 46.59
N ASP A 466 -13.62 -11.88 45.27
CA ASP A 466 -12.47 -12.03 44.38
C ASP A 466 -11.83 -10.67 44.05
N PHE A 467 -12.64 -9.61 43.89
CA PHE A 467 -12.13 -8.26 43.66
C PHE A 467 -11.28 -7.75 44.82
N LYS A 468 -11.61 -8.08 46.09
CA LYS A 468 -10.81 -7.69 47.26
C LYS A 468 -9.35 -8.13 47.18
N LEU A 469 -9.05 -9.23 46.50
CA LEU A 469 -7.68 -9.74 46.38
C LEU A 469 -6.81 -8.83 45.49
N ILE A 470 -7.44 -8.11 44.56
CA ILE A 470 -6.79 -7.33 43.50
C ILE A 470 -7.01 -5.84 43.70
N LYS A 471 -7.99 -5.46 44.50
CA LYS A 471 -8.38 -4.09 44.83
C LYS A 471 -7.19 -3.19 45.17
N LYS A 472 -6.21 -3.67 45.94
CA LYS A 472 -5.03 -2.87 46.30
C LYS A 472 -4.15 -2.53 45.09
N GLU A 473 -3.99 -3.45 44.15
CA GLU A 473 -3.27 -3.20 42.90
C GLU A 473 -4.10 -2.24 42.04
N PHE A 474 -5.40 -2.46 41.96
CA PHE A 474 -6.32 -1.64 41.16
C PHE A 474 -6.45 -0.19 41.66
N GLU A 475 -6.60 0.02 42.97
CA GLU A 475 -6.65 1.34 43.63
C GLU A 475 -5.35 2.12 43.43
N SER A 476 -4.20 1.44 43.39
CA SER A 476 -2.92 2.07 43.09
C SER A 476 -2.84 2.60 41.65
N TYR A 477 -3.72 2.11 40.76
CA TYR A 477 -3.77 2.42 39.33
C TYR A 477 -5.07 3.09 38.88
N ILE A 478 -5.75 3.87 39.74
CA ILE A 478 -6.70 4.90 39.32
C ILE A 478 -8.09 4.39 38.86
N ILE A 479 -8.92 3.83 39.76
CA ILE A 479 -10.38 3.80 39.55
C ILE A 479 -11.08 4.08 40.91
N ASP A 480 -11.36 5.35 41.20
CA ASP A 480 -12.37 5.72 42.20
C ASP A 480 -13.75 5.54 41.55
N GLY A 481 -14.19 4.30 41.44
CA GLY A 481 -15.47 3.93 40.83
C GLY A 481 -16.00 2.64 41.43
N ASP A 482 -17.32 2.48 41.43
CA ASP A 482 -17.96 1.25 41.90
C ASP A 482 -17.82 0.14 40.86
N LEU A 483 -16.59 -0.35 40.67
CA LEU A 483 -16.28 -1.44 39.74
C LEU A 483 -17.09 -2.70 40.08
N VAL A 484 -17.43 -2.88 41.36
CA VAL A 484 -18.26 -4.00 41.81
C VAL A 484 -19.61 -3.95 41.12
N ASP A 485 -20.27 -2.79 41.12
CA ASP A 485 -21.57 -2.63 40.46
C ASP A 485 -21.45 -2.77 38.93
N LEU A 486 -20.38 -2.26 38.32
CA LEU A 486 -20.12 -2.45 36.88
C LEU A 486 -20.00 -3.93 36.51
N LEU A 487 -19.19 -4.69 37.27
CA LEU A 487 -18.98 -6.12 37.04
C LEU A 487 -20.27 -6.94 37.29
N VAL A 488 -21.05 -6.59 38.31
CA VAL A 488 -22.33 -7.26 38.60
C VAL A 488 -23.31 -7.03 37.44
N ASN A 489 -23.45 -5.80 36.97
CA ASN A 489 -24.34 -5.48 35.84
C ASN A 489 -23.89 -6.20 34.56
N GLU A 490 -22.58 -6.24 34.30
CA GLU A 490 -22.05 -6.89 33.12
C GLU A 490 -22.24 -8.43 33.14
N ILE A 491 -22.03 -9.08 34.30
CA ILE A 491 -22.33 -10.51 34.45
C ILE A 491 -23.82 -10.78 34.20
N LYS A 492 -24.69 -9.92 34.73
CA LYS A 492 -26.14 -10.01 34.53
C LYS A 492 -26.52 -9.85 33.07
N ASP A 493 -25.98 -8.84 32.38
CA ASP A 493 -26.27 -8.59 30.97
C ASP A 493 -25.79 -9.75 30.09
N GLN A 494 -24.61 -10.31 30.36
CA GLN A 494 -24.12 -11.51 29.65
C GLN A 494 -24.99 -12.74 29.91
N ILE A 495 -25.45 -12.96 31.14
CA ILE A 495 -26.36 -14.06 31.48
C ILE A 495 -27.67 -13.95 30.69
N LEU A 496 -28.19 -12.73 30.50
CA LEU A 496 -29.37 -12.48 29.67
C LEU A 496 -29.08 -12.65 28.17
N PHE A 497 -27.86 -12.32 27.72
CA PHE A 497 -27.42 -12.45 26.33
C PHE A 497 -27.33 -13.90 25.84
N PHE A 498 -26.74 -14.81 26.63
CA PHE A 498 -26.58 -16.21 26.24
C PHE A 498 -27.92 -16.95 26.16
N ARG A 499 -28.20 -17.66 25.06
CA ARG A 499 -29.47 -18.39 24.87
C ARG A 499 -29.55 -19.70 25.64
N ASN A 500 -28.41 -20.37 25.77
CA ASN A 500 -28.28 -21.69 26.37
C ASN A 500 -27.14 -21.68 27.41
N MET A 501 -27.25 -22.51 28.45
CA MET A 501 -26.20 -22.75 29.43
C MET A 501 -25.75 -24.21 29.36
N ASN A 502 -24.47 -24.44 29.07
CA ASN A 502 -23.88 -25.78 28.92
C ASN A 502 -22.97 -26.13 30.11
N LEU A 503 -23.45 -25.99 31.34
CA LEU A 503 -22.71 -26.36 32.55
C LEU A 503 -23.08 -27.76 33.05
N LYS A 504 -22.07 -28.55 33.46
CA LYS A 504 -22.27 -29.80 34.21
C LYS A 504 -22.36 -29.44 35.69
N MET A 505 -23.53 -29.66 36.30
CA MET A 505 -23.82 -29.31 37.70
C MET A 505 -23.07 -30.23 38.69
N GLU A 506 -21.77 -29.98 38.88
CA GLU A 506 -20.84 -30.84 39.62
C GLU A 506 -20.30 -30.19 40.91
N ARG A 507 -20.86 -29.04 41.35
CA ARG A 507 -20.39 -28.23 42.50
C ARG A 507 -18.96 -27.71 42.30
N LYS A 508 -18.61 -27.38 41.06
CA LYS A 508 -17.29 -26.83 40.71
C LYS A 508 -17.35 -25.32 40.62
N LEU A 509 -16.21 -24.68 40.87
CA LEU A 509 -16.03 -23.26 40.58
C LEU A 509 -15.89 -23.08 39.06
N VAL A 510 -16.70 -22.19 38.51
CA VAL A 510 -16.61 -21.67 37.15
C VAL A 510 -15.86 -20.34 37.21
N SER A 511 -14.79 -20.24 36.44
CA SER A 511 -13.97 -19.04 36.33
C SER A 511 -14.50 -18.15 35.22
N ILE A 512 -14.91 -16.93 35.55
CA ILE A 512 -15.28 -15.88 34.61
C ILE A 512 -14.09 -14.92 34.52
N PRO A 513 -13.33 -14.92 33.40
CA PRO A 513 -12.19 -14.03 33.26
C PRO A 513 -12.65 -12.60 33.03
N VAL A 514 -12.00 -11.66 33.71
CA VAL A 514 -12.16 -10.22 33.59
C VAL A 514 -10.87 -9.66 33.03
N ASN A 515 -10.94 -9.15 31.81
CA ASN A 515 -9.84 -8.54 31.08
C ASN A 515 -10.02 -7.03 31.09
N VAL A 516 -9.05 -6.32 31.66
CA VAL A 516 -8.96 -4.85 31.62
C VAL A 516 -7.89 -4.47 30.62
N ASN A 517 -8.33 -3.94 29.49
CA ASN A 517 -7.50 -3.52 28.36
C ASN A 517 -7.14 -2.03 28.55
N VAL A 518 -5.91 -1.78 28.96
CA VAL A 518 -5.38 -0.42 29.15
C VAL A 518 -4.91 0.13 27.82
N SER A 519 -5.52 1.23 27.40
CA SER A 519 -5.19 1.89 26.15
C SER A 519 -3.86 2.67 26.22
N PRO A 520 -3.19 2.93 25.09
CA PRO A 520 -1.88 3.57 25.08
C PRO A 520 -1.84 4.95 25.75
N PHE A 521 -2.83 5.81 25.55
CA PHE A 521 -2.84 7.13 26.19
C PHE A 521 -3.19 7.03 27.68
N ALA A 522 -4.14 6.18 28.05
CA ALA A 522 -4.39 5.82 29.45
C ALA A 522 -3.12 5.30 30.16
N LEU A 523 -2.30 4.50 29.49
CA LEU A 523 -1.03 4.01 30.04
C LEU A 523 -0.02 5.13 30.30
N ILE A 524 0.08 6.10 29.39
CA ILE A 524 0.95 7.28 29.57
C ILE A 524 0.44 8.10 30.76
N TYR A 525 -0.87 8.30 30.88
CA TYR A 525 -1.48 8.98 32.02
C TYR A 525 -1.12 8.28 33.36
N LEU A 526 -1.30 6.95 33.42
CA LEU A 526 -0.96 6.12 34.58
C LEU A 526 0.52 6.26 34.97
N LYS A 527 1.42 6.21 33.98
CA LYS A 527 2.86 6.41 34.17
C LYS A 527 3.16 7.78 34.76
N ASN A 528 2.57 8.84 34.20
CA ASN A 528 2.83 10.21 34.64
C ASN A 528 2.29 10.48 36.04
N LYS A 529 1.08 9.98 36.36
CA LYS A 529 0.53 10.06 37.72
C LYS A 529 1.45 9.38 38.74
N ARG A 530 1.92 8.17 38.44
CA ARG A 530 2.87 7.46 39.32
C ARG A 530 4.15 8.27 39.56
N VAL A 531 4.73 8.85 38.51
CA VAL A 531 5.93 9.69 38.63
C VAL A 531 5.67 10.91 39.52
N MET A 532 4.49 11.53 39.41
CA MET A 532 4.08 12.66 40.25
C MET A 532 3.85 12.24 41.70
N ASP A 533 3.19 11.11 41.94
CA ASP A 533 2.97 10.59 43.29
C ASP A 533 4.30 10.25 43.99
N GLU A 534 5.25 9.64 43.26
CA GLU A 534 6.61 9.36 43.76
C GLU A 534 7.40 10.66 44.05
N ALA A 535 7.18 11.73 43.26
CA ALA A 535 7.81 13.04 43.50
C ALA A 535 7.21 13.74 44.73
N ASN A 536 5.88 13.76 44.85
CA ASN A 536 5.16 14.33 45.99
C ASN A 536 5.53 13.62 47.30
N GLN A 537 5.60 12.29 47.30
CA GLN A 537 6.03 11.53 48.49
C GLN A 537 7.45 11.88 48.93
N LYS A 538 8.37 12.12 47.98
CA LYS A 538 9.73 12.57 48.30
C LYS A 538 9.75 13.98 48.87
N GLU A 539 8.87 14.86 48.39
CA GLU A 539 8.75 16.23 48.89
C GLU A 539 8.16 16.26 50.30
N ILE A 540 7.08 15.50 50.55
CA ILE A 540 6.50 15.32 51.90
C ILE A 540 7.56 14.76 52.87
N ALA A 541 8.29 13.72 52.49
CA ALA A 541 9.34 13.15 53.35
C ALA A 541 10.47 14.15 53.64
N ARG A 542 10.77 15.05 52.70
CA ARG A 542 11.76 16.12 52.89
C ARG A 542 11.24 17.20 53.85
N ASP A 543 9.96 17.56 53.74
CA ASP A 543 9.30 18.52 54.62
C ASP A 543 9.19 17.97 56.05
N GLU A 544 8.85 16.69 56.22
CA GLU A 544 8.85 16.01 57.52
C GLU A 544 10.24 16.00 58.16
N GLN A 545 11.29 15.74 57.38
CA GLN A 545 12.68 15.83 57.85
C GLN A 545 13.06 17.26 58.26
N PHE A 546 12.59 18.27 57.51
CA PHE A 546 12.84 19.67 57.81
C PHE A 546 12.09 20.14 59.08
N GLU A 547 10.84 19.68 59.27
CA GLU A 547 10.09 19.92 60.51
C GLU A 547 10.73 19.21 61.72
N ALA A 548 11.19 17.97 61.56
CA ALA A 548 11.89 17.24 62.61
C ALA A 548 13.18 17.95 63.02
N ALA A 549 13.96 18.45 62.05
CA ALA A 549 15.15 19.25 62.31
C ALA A 549 14.82 20.55 63.07
N LYS A 550 13.76 21.28 62.67
CA LYS A 550 13.27 22.47 63.40
C LYS A 550 12.84 22.16 64.83
N ARG A 551 12.20 21.01 65.08
CA ARG A 551 11.81 20.59 66.44
C ARG A 551 13.04 20.32 67.30
N ILE A 552 14.06 19.65 66.76
CA ILE A 552 15.34 19.40 67.46
C ILE A 552 16.03 20.73 67.79
N ASP A 553 16.10 21.66 66.83
CA ASP A 553 16.68 23.00 67.06
C ASP A 553 15.89 23.80 68.10
N SER A 554 14.56 23.69 68.12
CA SER A 554 13.71 24.34 69.14
C SER A 554 13.86 23.73 70.53
N MET A 555 14.11 22.42 70.63
CA MET A 555 14.41 21.74 71.90
C MET A 555 15.84 22.03 72.39
N ALA A 556 16.77 22.34 71.48
CA ALA A 556 18.13 22.78 71.83
C ALA A 556 18.19 24.24 72.34
N LEU A 557 17.15 25.04 72.10
CA LEU A 557 17.02 26.42 72.58
C LEU A 557 16.36 26.55 73.97
N GLU A 558 15.82 25.48 74.54
CA GLU A 558 15.41 25.42 75.95
C GLU A 558 16.32 24.48 76.77
N PRO A 559 17.53 24.93 77.10
CA PRO A 559 17.97 24.78 78.47
C PRO A 559 18.69 26.05 78.94
N ASN A 560 17.97 26.93 79.64
CA ASN A 560 18.42 27.60 80.86
C ASN A 560 17.29 28.45 81.45
N LYS A 561 16.74 27.96 82.56
CA LYS A 561 16.29 28.82 83.65
C LYS A 561 17.49 29.50 84.29
#